data_AF-A0A9W8IL93-F1
#
_entry.id   AF-A0A9W8IL93-F1
#
_cell.length_a   1.000
_cell.length_b   1.000
_cell.length_c   1.000
_cell.angle_alpha   90.00
_cell.angle_beta   90.00
_cell.angle_gamma   90.00
#
_symmetry.space_group_name_H-M   'P 1'
#
loop_
_entity.id
_entity.type
_entity.pdbx_description
1 polymer ?
#
loop_
_entity_poly.entity_id
_entity_poly.type
_entity_poly.pdbx_seq_one_letter_code
_entity_poly.pdbx_strand_id
1 'polypeptide(L)'
;MNCKQTLSVAGEAPNIASPEFWCQKQEWVKTMRLRFSRRPEFPDTHGIVDDEGMLNQEYFQPPKDALPQTERKWGDEEKRKLLEGIEKYGIGHFREISDNLLPDWSGNDLRMKTIRVIGRQNLQLYKDWKGDSEAVQREYERNKDIGLQHGTWKGGALVYDDDGHVLKAIEASNRVNPP
;
A
#
# COMPACT_ATOMS: atom_id res chain seq x y z
N MET A 1 -6.69 32.22 -28.49
CA MET A 1 -7.28 33.38 -27.79
C MET A 1 -6.19 34.01 -26.94
N ASN A 2 -5.81 35.25 -27.22
CA ASN A 2 -4.76 35.96 -26.49
C ASN A 2 -5.30 36.46 -25.15
N CYS A 3 -4.79 35.89 -24.05
CA CYS A 3 -5.15 36.27 -22.68
C CYS A 3 -4.35 37.53 -22.31
N LYS A 4 -4.96 38.71 -22.44
CA LYS A 4 -4.31 39.98 -22.08
C LYS A 4 -4.15 40.04 -20.56
N GLN A 5 -2.92 40.30 -20.09
CA GLN A 5 -2.64 40.55 -18.68
C GLN A 5 -3.24 41.89 -18.25
N THR A 6 -4.36 41.86 -17.54
CA THR A 6 -4.84 42.98 -16.73
C THR A 6 -4.39 42.74 -15.29
N LEU A 7 -3.47 43.58 -14.82
CA LEU A 7 -3.03 43.64 -13.41
C LEU A 7 -4.23 44.10 -12.57
N SER A 8 -4.82 43.17 -11.81
CA SER A 8 -5.85 43.46 -10.80
C SER A 8 -5.20 43.94 -9.50
N VAL A 9 -5.83 44.93 -8.90
CA VAL A 9 -5.40 45.72 -7.74
C VAL A 9 -5.29 44.85 -6.48
N ALA A 10 -4.23 45.08 -5.70
CA ALA A 10 -3.98 44.37 -4.44
C ALA A 10 -5.10 44.61 -3.42
N GLY A 11 -5.83 43.56 -3.03
CA GLY A 11 -6.72 43.62 -1.85
C GLY A 11 -7.91 42.65 -1.81
N GLU A 12 -8.37 42.10 -2.93
CA GLU A 12 -9.52 41.18 -2.96
C GLU A 12 -9.09 39.72 -3.14
N ALA A 13 -9.80 38.80 -2.47
CA ALA A 13 -9.57 37.36 -2.62
C ALA A 13 -9.82 36.93 -4.08
N PRO A 14 -8.97 36.07 -4.66
CA PRO A 14 -9.09 35.68 -6.06
C PRO A 14 -10.43 34.96 -6.31
N ASN A 15 -11.18 35.45 -7.30
CA ASN A 15 -12.41 34.81 -7.72
C ASN A 15 -12.12 33.55 -8.55
N ILE A 16 -12.20 32.37 -7.90
CA ILE A 16 -11.89 31.06 -8.50
C ILE A 16 -12.85 30.70 -9.65
N ALA A 17 -14.04 31.30 -9.69
CA ALA A 17 -15.00 31.07 -10.76
C ALA A 17 -14.68 31.86 -12.05
N SER A 18 -13.72 32.79 -12.02
CA SER A 18 -13.38 33.59 -13.21
C SER A 18 -12.49 32.81 -14.19
N PRO A 19 -12.75 32.88 -15.51
CA PRO A 19 -11.86 32.31 -16.52
C PRO A 19 -10.43 32.87 -16.47
N GLU A 20 -10.31 34.13 -16.09
CA GLU A 20 -9.03 34.85 -15.96
C GLU A 20 -8.15 34.25 -14.86
N PHE A 21 -8.73 33.87 -13.73
CA PHE A 21 -8.01 33.20 -12.64
C PHE A 21 -7.35 31.91 -13.13
N TRP A 22 -8.09 31.08 -13.89
CA TRP A 22 -7.55 29.82 -14.41
C TRP A 22 -6.49 30.04 -15.49
N CYS A 23 -6.64 31.08 -16.33
CA CYS A 23 -5.61 31.47 -17.29
C CYS A 23 -4.31 31.85 -16.57
N GLN A 24 -4.38 32.74 -15.57
CA GLN A 24 -3.23 33.15 -14.77
C GLN A 24 -2.59 31.98 -14.02
N LYS A 25 -3.40 31.10 -13.42
CA LYS A 25 -2.93 29.90 -12.74
C LYS A 25 -2.20 28.97 -13.70
N GLN A 26 -2.69 28.76 -14.91
CA GLN A 26 -2.01 27.93 -15.91
C GLN A 26 -0.64 28.50 -16.30
N GLU A 27 -0.54 29.80 -16.53
CA GLU A 27 0.74 30.44 -16.83
C GLU A 27 1.72 30.37 -15.65
N TRP A 28 1.23 30.56 -14.43
CA TRP A 28 2.03 30.36 -13.22
C TRP A 28 2.54 28.92 -13.11
N VAL A 29 1.67 27.92 -13.33
CA VAL A 29 2.04 26.49 -13.31
C VAL A 29 3.11 26.17 -14.36
N LYS A 30 2.96 26.65 -15.60
CA LYS A 30 3.98 26.47 -16.66
C LYS A 30 5.32 27.06 -16.25
N THR A 31 5.29 28.28 -15.71
CA THR A 31 6.50 28.98 -15.23
C THR A 31 7.20 28.18 -14.12
N MET A 32 6.43 27.65 -13.16
CA MET A 32 6.99 26.84 -12.08
C MET A 32 7.63 25.55 -12.60
N ARG A 33 6.99 24.86 -13.56
CA ARG A 33 7.55 23.63 -14.16
C ARG A 33 8.84 23.89 -14.92
N LEU A 34 8.88 24.95 -15.74
CA LEU A 34 10.10 25.34 -16.45
C LEU A 34 11.23 25.67 -15.48
N ARG A 35 10.92 26.33 -14.36
CA ARG A 35 11.93 26.73 -13.38
C ARG A 35 12.48 25.58 -12.53
N PHE A 36 11.63 24.62 -12.15
CA PHE A 36 11.99 23.63 -11.13
C PHE A 36 12.08 22.19 -11.64
N SER A 37 11.36 21.86 -12.71
CA SER A 37 11.25 20.50 -13.25
C SER A 37 12.14 20.30 -14.48
N ARG A 38 12.20 21.26 -15.41
CA ARG A 38 13.04 21.16 -16.62
C ARG A 38 14.45 21.69 -16.36
N ARG A 39 15.36 20.80 -16.00
CA ARG A 39 16.71 21.16 -15.51
C ARG A 39 17.78 20.87 -16.57
N PRO A 40 18.60 21.86 -16.99
CA PRO A 40 19.63 21.66 -18.01
C PRO A 40 20.63 20.56 -17.65
N GLU A 41 20.93 20.38 -16.37
CA GLU A 41 21.85 19.36 -15.87
C GLU A 41 21.26 17.93 -15.85
N PHE A 42 19.94 17.79 -16.06
CA PHE A 42 19.25 16.50 -16.14
C PHE A 42 18.42 16.43 -17.44
N PRO A 43 19.03 16.07 -18.58
CA PRO A 43 18.36 16.04 -19.88
C PRO A 43 17.07 15.20 -19.90
N ASP A 44 17.01 14.12 -19.12
CA ASP A 44 15.82 13.25 -19.01
C ASP A 44 14.56 14.02 -18.58
N THR A 45 14.71 15.12 -17.83
CA THR A 45 13.57 15.95 -17.41
C THR A 45 12.87 16.68 -18.57
N HIS A 46 13.54 16.83 -19.72
CA HIS A 46 12.97 17.45 -20.92
C HIS A 46 11.96 16.53 -21.62
N GLY A 47 12.01 15.21 -21.33
CA GLY A 47 10.96 14.28 -21.73
C GLY A 47 9.67 14.42 -20.92
N ILE A 48 9.74 15.01 -19.72
CA ILE A 48 8.63 15.12 -18.77
C ILE A 48 7.84 16.42 -18.97
N VAL A 49 8.56 17.53 -19.15
CA VAL A 49 8.01 18.87 -19.36
C VAL A 49 8.59 19.43 -20.65
N ASP A 50 7.71 19.87 -21.55
CA ASP A 50 8.11 20.47 -22.82
C ASP A 50 8.62 21.92 -22.66
N ASP A 51 8.98 22.52 -23.79
CA ASP A 51 9.56 23.85 -23.86
C ASP A 51 8.56 24.95 -23.48
N GLU A 52 7.25 24.65 -23.56
CA GLU A 52 6.14 25.51 -23.20
C GLU A 52 5.69 25.34 -21.73
N GLY A 53 6.32 24.44 -20.97
CA GLY A 53 6.01 24.18 -19.57
C GLY A 53 4.78 23.27 -19.37
N MET A 54 4.35 22.58 -20.41
CA MET A 54 3.28 21.59 -20.37
C MET A 54 3.85 20.21 -20.05
N LEU A 55 3.01 19.35 -19.46
CA LEU A 55 3.38 17.96 -19.19
C LEU A 55 3.25 17.14 -20.46
N ASN A 56 4.32 16.45 -20.83
CA ASN A 56 4.28 15.48 -21.90
C ASN A 56 3.42 14.28 -21.47
N GLN A 57 2.18 14.19 -21.98
CA GLN A 57 1.26 13.12 -21.61
C GLN A 57 1.77 11.74 -22.05
N GLU A 58 2.52 11.67 -23.16
CA GLU A 58 3.06 10.41 -23.68
C GLU A 58 4.12 9.82 -22.74
N TYR A 59 4.89 10.68 -22.05
CA TYR A 59 5.89 10.24 -21.06
C TYR A 59 5.26 9.44 -19.90
N PHE A 60 4.03 9.76 -19.51
CA PHE A 60 3.33 9.09 -18.41
C PHE A 60 2.43 7.95 -18.85
N GLN A 61 2.29 7.72 -20.16
CA GLN A 61 1.58 6.57 -20.65
C GLN A 61 2.48 5.32 -20.55
N PRO A 62 1.90 4.15 -20.27
CA PRO A 62 2.62 2.90 -20.45
C PRO A 62 3.17 2.82 -21.88
N PRO A 63 4.33 2.17 -22.09
CA PRO A 63 4.84 1.89 -23.43
C PRO A 63 3.75 1.28 -24.31
N LYS A 64 3.70 1.64 -25.60
CA LYS A 64 2.64 1.16 -26.53
C LYS A 64 2.66 -0.36 -26.71
N ASP A 65 3.80 -0.98 -26.42
CA ASP A 65 4.08 -2.40 -26.41
C ASP A 65 3.99 -3.04 -25.01
N ALA A 66 3.62 -2.26 -23.99
CA ALA A 66 3.38 -2.79 -22.66
C ALA A 66 2.23 -3.79 -22.73
N LEU A 67 2.56 -5.07 -22.56
CA LEU A 67 1.56 -6.11 -22.44
C LEU A 67 0.67 -5.77 -21.25
N PRO A 68 -0.67 -5.86 -21.39
CA PRO A 68 -1.57 -5.67 -20.27
C PRO A 68 -1.17 -6.67 -19.20
N GLN A 69 -0.68 -6.17 -18.06
CA GLN A 69 -0.44 -7.04 -16.92
C GLN A 69 -1.80 -7.53 -16.47
N THR A 70 -2.04 -8.84 -16.60
CA THR A 70 -3.18 -9.48 -15.98
C THR A 70 -3.07 -9.21 -14.48
N GLU A 71 -3.99 -8.43 -13.93
CA GLU A 71 -4.03 -8.20 -12.49
C GLU A 71 -4.15 -9.55 -11.78
N ARG A 72 -3.07 -9.96 -11.12
CA ARG A 72 -3.04 -11.18 -10.31
C ARG A 72 -4.09 -11.04 -9.19
N LYS A 73 -5.04 -11.98 -9.14
CA LYS A 73 -6.10 -11.98 -8.13
C LYS A 73 -5.73 -12.95 -7.02
N TRP A 74 -5.95 -12.52 -5.78
CA TRP A 74 -5.81 -13.39 -4.62
C TRP A 74 -7.14 -14.09 -4.37
N GLY A 75 -7.21 -15.40 -4.62
CA GLY A 75 -8.39 -16.22 -4.45
C GLY A 75 -8.22 -17.33 -3.43
N ASP A 76 -9.17 -18.26 -3.45
CA ASP A 76 -9.23 -19.38 -2.50
C ASP A 76 -8.08 -20.38 -2.71
N GLU A 77 -7.63 -20.56 -3.95
CA GLU A 77 -6.52 -21.46 -4.26
C GLU A 77 -5.19 -20.92 -3.71
N GLU A 78 -4.92 -19.61 -3.86
CA GLU A 78 -3.75 -18.99 -3.27
C GLU A 78 -3.80 -19.05 -1.74
N LYS A 79 -4.99 -18.83 -1.16
CA LYS A 79 -5.20 -18.98 0.29
C LYS A 79 -4.92 -20.41 0.76
N ARG A 80 -5.42 -21.42 0.04
CA ARG A 80 -5.19 -22.83 0.36
C ARG A 80 -3.71 -23.19 0.31
N LYS A 81 -3.00 -22.77 -0.75
CA LYS A 81 -1.54 -22.97 -0.88
C LYS A 81 -0.75 -22.24 0.19
N LEU A 82 -1.19 -21.05 0.62
CA LEU A 82 -0.56 -20.35 1.73
C LEU A 82 -0.71 -21.13 3.05
N LEU A 83 -1.90 -21.68 3.33
CA LEU A 83 -2.12 -22.53 4.50
C LEU A 83 -1.23 -23.79 4.46
N GLU A 84 -1.16 -24.46 3.31
CA GLU A 84 -0.26 -25.60 3.09
C GLU A 84 1.21 -25.22 3.33
N GLY A 85 1.61 -24.03 2.88
CA GLY A 85 2.94 -23.49 3.12
C GLY A 85 3.23 -23.18 4.59
N ILE A 86 2.26 -22.64 5.32
CA ILE A 86 2.36 -22.39 6.77
C ILE A 86 2.49 -23.71 7.52
N GLU A 87 1.69 -24.72 7.19
CA GLU A 87 1.75 -26.05 7.80
C GLU A 87 3.10 -26.71 7.54
N LYS A 88 3.61 -26.62 6.31
CA LYS A 88 4.87 -27.27 5.90
C LYS A 88 6.12 -26.55 6.40
N TYR A 89 6.23 -25.25 6.14
CA TYR A 89 7.44 -24.46 6.37
C TYR A 89 7.37 -23.63 7.65
N GLY A 90 6.20 -23.12 7.99
CA GLY A 90 5.98 -22.25 9.15
C GLY A 90 5.95 -20.76 8.83
N ILE A 91 5.41 -19.98 9.75
CA ILE A 91 5.33 -18.52 9.61
C ILE A 91 6.74 -17.91 9.77
N GLY A 92 7.13 -17.09 8.79
CA GLY A 92 8.47 -16.52 8.68
C GLY A 92 9.28 -17.06 7.50
N HIS A 93 8.94 -18.25 7.01
CA HIS A 93 9.55 -18.91 5.84
C HIS A 93 8.86 -18.55 4.53
N PHE A 94 8.54 -17.27 4.34
CA PHE A 94 7.76 -16.81 3.18
C PHE A 94 8.49 -16.96 1.86
N ARG A 95 9.83 -16.99 1.87
CA ARG A 95 10.62 -17.23 0.66
C ARG A 95 10.42 -18.66 0.18
N GLU A 96 10.50 -19.62 1.09
CA GLU A 96 10.30 -21.04 0.81
C GLU A 96 8.86 -21.30 0.33
N ILE A 97 7.86 -20.66 0.92
CA ILE A 97 6.46 -20.74 0.47
C ILE A 97 6.32 -20.15 -0.94
N SER A 98 6.92 -18.98 -1.21
CA SER A 98 6.92 -18.35 -2.52
C SER A 98 7.57 -19.28 -3.57
N ASP A 99 8.81 -19.70 -3.35
CA ASP A 99 9.59 -20.49 -4.29
C ASP A 99 8.93 -21.84 -4.64
N ASN A 100 8.21 -22.46 -3.70
CA ASN A 100 7.67 -23.82 -3.87
C ASN A 100 6.16 -23.88 -4.18
N LEU A 101 5.36 -22.92 -3.72
CA LEU A 101 3.89 -23.01 -3.78
C LEU A 101 3.25 -21.82 -4.49
N LEU A 102 3.81 -20.62 -4.30
CA LEU A 102 3.24 -19.36 -4.76
C LEU A 102 4.32 -18.48 -5.44
N PRO A 103 4.93 -18.93 -6.56
CA PRO A 103 6.09 -18.27 -7.17
C PRO A 103 5.77 -16.87 -7.70
N ASP A 104 4.49 -16.62 -8.02
CA ASP A 104 4.03 -15.31 -8.50
C ASP A 104 3.77 -14.30 -7.36
N TRP A 105 3.96 -14.71 -6.10
CA TRP A 105 3.73 -13.88 -4.92
C TRP A 105 5.02 -13.70 -4.15
N SER A 106 5.43 -12.45 -3.93
CA SER A 106 6.65 -12.18 -3.18
C SER A 106 6.51 -12.60 -1.72
N GLY A 107 7.61 -12.86 -1.03
CA GLY A 107 7.57 -13.16 0.41
C GLY A 107 6.90 -12.06 1.24
N ASN A 108 6.99 -10.79 0.83
CA ASN A 108 6.27 -9.70 1.49
C ASN A 108 4.76 -9.73 1.22
N ASP A 109 4.34 -10.09 0.01
CA ASP A 109 2.92 -10.31 -0.30
C ASP A 109 2.37 -11.41 0.62
N LEU A 110 3.07 -12.54 0.70
CA LEU A 110 2.67 -13.67 1.53
C LEU A 110 2.62 -13.29 3.01
N ARG A 111 3.60 -12.53 3.52
CA ARG A 111 3.56 -11.99 4.88
C ARG A 111 2.27 -11.19 5.14
N MET A 112 1.90 -10.29 4.21
CA MET A 112 0.69 -9.48 4.34
C MET A 112 -0.60 -10.32 4.27
N LYS A 113 -0.59 -11.42 3.50
CA LYS A 113 -1.71 -12.36 3.42
C LYS A 113 -1.81 -13.21 4.69
N THR A 114 -0.69 -13.66 5.25
CA THR A 114 -0.64 -14.38 6.52
C THR A 114 -1.18 -13.54 7.67
N ILE A 115 -0.88 -12.24 7.72
CA ILE A 115 -1.48 -11.31 8.71
C ILE A 115 -3.02 -11.39 8.71
N ARG A 116 -3.64 -11.45 7.52
CA ARG A 116 -5.10 -11.53 7.37
C ARG A 116 -5.65 -12.90 7.71
N VAL A 117 -4.91 -13.95 7.37
CA VAL A 117 -5.29 -15.34 7.59
C VAL A 117 -5.24 -15.70 9.08
N ILE A 118 -4.22 -15.26 9.81
CA ILE A 118 -4.08 -15.51 11.25
C ILE A 118 -4.75 -14.43 12.12
N GLY A 119 -5.17 -13.32 11.51
CA GLY A 119 -5.80 -12.22 12.22
C GLY A 119 -4.86 -11.43 13.12
N ARG A 120 -3.56 -11.33 12.80
CA ARG A 120 -2.58 -10.60 13.63
C ARG A 120 -1.55 -9.86 12.81
N GLN A 121 -1.35 -8.58 13.10
CA GLN A 121 -0.39 -7.74 12.36
C GLN A 121 1.06 -8.09 12.67
N ASN A 122 1.39 -8.31 13.95
CA ASN A 122 2.73 -8.71 14.35
C ASN A 122 2.86 -10.23 14.35
N LEU A 123 3.57 -10.75 13.35
CA LEU A 123 3.85 -12.18 13.19
C LEU A 123 5.11 -12.65 13.95
N GLN A 124 5.86 -11.79 14.63
CA GLN A 124 7.10 -12.18 15.32
C GLN A 124 6.89 -13.26 16.38
N LEU A 125 5.73 -13.27 17.06
CA LEU A 125 5.41 -14.32 18.04
C LEU A 125 5.04 -15.67 17.41
N TYR A 126 4.87 -15.72 16.09
CA TYR A 126 4.62 -16.94 15.32
C TYR A 126 5.87 -17.37 14.54
N LYS A 127 7.05 -16.85 14.87
CA LYS A 127 8.26 -17.27 14.17
C LYS A 127 8.41 -18.79 14.24
N ASP A 128 8.56 -19.41 13.07
CA ASP A 128 8.71 -20.85 12.87
C ASP A 128 7.46 -21.68 13.27
N TRP A 129 6.37 -21.02 13.68
CA TRP A 129 5.12 -21.68 14.06
C TRP A 129 4.47 -22.33 12.85
N LYS A 130 3.98 -23.56 13.04
CA LYS A 130 3.29 -24.37 12.04
C LYS A 130 1.92 -24.77 12.59
N GLY A 131 0.92 -24.68 11.75
CA GLY A 131 -0.43 -25.14 12.07
C GLY A 131 -1.20 -25.46 10.80
N ASP A 132 -2.06 -26.46 10.92
CA ASP A 132 -3.04 -26.78 9.88
C ASP A 132 -4.10 -25.68 9.76
N SER A 133 -5.03 -25.85 8.82
CA SER A 133 -6.10 -24.87 8.61
C SER A 133 -6.98 -24.65 9.85
N GLU A 134 -7.16 -25.66 10.70
CA GLU A 134 -7.97 -25.53 11.92
C GLU A 134 -7.24 -24.73 12.99
N ALA A 135 -5.95 -24.98 13.19
CA ALA A 135 -5.09 -24.23 14.08
C ALA A 135 -5.03 -22.75 13.67
N VAL A 136 -4.84 -22.48 12.38
CA VAL A 136 -4.86 -21.12 11.85
C VAL A 136 -6.21 -20.44 12.09
N GLN A 137 -7.33 -21.15 11.92
CA GLN A 137 -8.65 -20.58 12.17
C GLN A 137 -8.89 -20.31 13.66
N ARG A 138 -8.42 -21.21 14.55
CA ARG A 138 -8.48 -20.99 16.00
C ARG A 138 -7.67 -19.75 16.40
N GLU A 139 -6.48 -19.58 15.83
CA GLU A 139 -5.65 -18.40 16.04
C GLU A 139 -6.33 -17.13 15.55
N TYR A 140 -6.98 -17.18 14.38
CA TYR A 140 -7.76 -16.07 13.84
C TYR A 140 -8.88 -15.63 14.79
N GLU A 141 -9.74 -16.55 15.24
CA GLU A 141 -10.85 -16.19 16.14
C GLU A 141 -10.32 -15.71 17.50
N ARG A 142 -9.28 -16.35 18.05
CA ARG A 142 -8.65 -15.91 19.29
C ARG A 142 -8.11 -14.48 19.20
N ASN A 143 -7.37 -14.17 18.14
CA ASN A 143 -6.82 -12.83 17.92
C ASN A 143 -7.93 -11.79 17.68
N LYS A 144 -9.02 -12.20 17.02
CA LYS A 144 -10.20 -11.37 16.81
C LYS A 144 -10.92 -11.06 18.11
N ASP A 145 -11.12 -12.05 18.98
CA ASP A 145 -11.76 -11.84 20.28
C ASP A 145 -10.97 -10.85 21.15
N ILE A 146 -9.65 -11.02 21.24
CA ILE A 146 -8.78 -10.07 21.94
C ILE A 146 -8.90 -8.68 21.31
N GLY A 147 -8.86 -8.59 19.98
CA GLY A 147 -8.93 -7.32 19.26
C GLY A 147 -10.27 -6.60 19.45
N LEU A 148 -11.37 -7.34 19.52
CA LEU A 148 -12.69 -6.77 19.79
C LEU A 148 -12.82 -6.32 21.25
N GLN A 149 -12.32 -7.11 22.20
CA GLN A 149 -12.35 -6.77 23.63
C GLN A 149 -11.58 -5.48 23.94
N HIS A 150 -10.46 -5.24 23.26
CA HIS A 150 -9.58 -4.09 23.48
C HIS A 150 -9.75 -2.96 22.46
N GLY A 151 -10.66 -3.07 21.49
CA GLY A 151 -10.86 -2.05 20.44
C GLY A 151 -9.69 -1.92 19.46
N THR A 152 -8.90 -2.97 19.28
CA THR A 152 -7.67 -2.99 18.47
C THR A 152 -7.74 -3.90 17.23
N TRP A 153 -8.93 -4.38 16.87
CA TRP A 153 -9.18 -5.07 15.60
C TRP A 153 -9.28 -4.06 14.43
N LYS A 154 -8.28 -4.00 13.54
CA LYS A 154 -8.16 -2.97 12.48
C LYS A 154 -7.74 -3.54 11.12
N GLY A 155 -8.60 -3.36 10.11
CA GLY A 155 -8.67 -4.31 8.98
C GLY A 155 -8.89 -5.72 9.56
N GLY A 156 -8.87 -6.84 8.85
CA GLY A 156 -8.99 -8.14 9.54
C GLY A 156 -7.77 -8.57 10.38
N ALA A 157 -7.30 -7.80 11.38
CA ALA A 157 -6.17 -8.18 12.23
C ALA A 157 -6.11 -7.44 13.58
N LEU A 158 -5.58 -8.12 14.60
CA LEU A 158 -5.20 -7.59 15.90
C LEU A 158 -3.94 -6.72 15.78
N VAL A 159 -4.02 -5.51 16.34
CA VAL A 159 -2.94 -4.51 16.43
C VAL A 159 -2.61 -4.25 17.90
N TYR A 160 -1.37 -3.89 18.22
CA TYR A 160 -1.00 -3.50 19.58
C TYR A 160 -1.61 -2.15 19.97
N ASP A 161 -1.90 -2.00 21.26
CA ASP A 161 -2.14 -0.72 21.90
C ASP A 161 -0.86 -0.16 22.52
N ASP A 162 -0.79 1.15 22.69
CA ASP A 162 0.37 1.83 23.29
C ASP A 162 0.52 1.54 24.79
N ASP A 163 -0.58 1.20 25.46
CA ASP A 163 -0.63 0.90 26.89
C ASP A 163 -0.27 -0.56 27.23
N GLY A 164 -0.05 -1.40 26.22
CA GLY A 164 0.38 -2.80 26.36
C GLY A 164 -0.67 -3.77 26.91
N HIS A 165 -1.95 -3.41 26.94
CA HIS A 165 -3.03 -4.30 27.37
C HIS A 165 -3.19 -5.50 26.43
N VAL A 166 -3.05 -5.28 25.12
CA VAL A 166 -3.12 -6.32 24.09
C VAL A 166 -2.01 -7.34 24.29
N LEU A 167 -0.78 -6.90 24.56
CA LEU A 167 0.34 -7.83 24.79
C LEU A 167 0.06 -8.73 26.01
N LYS A 168 -0.42 -8.14 27.12
CA LYS A 168 -0.79 -8.89 28.32
C LYS A 168 -1.92 -9.89 28.06
N ALA A 169 -2.95 -9.51 27.28
CA ALA A 169 -4.05 -10.39 26.92
C ALA A 169 -3.58 -11.57 26.07
N ILE A 170 -2.68 -11.33 25.12
CA ILE A 170 -2.07 -12.38 24.29
C ILE A 170 -1.24 -13.32 25.17
N GLU A 171 -0.40 -12.81 26.05
CA GLU A 171 0.41 -13.65 26.95
C GLU A 171 -0.47 -14.48 27.88
N ALA A 172 -1.54 -13.91 28.44
CA ALA A 172 -2.50 -14.63 29.25
C ALA A 172 -3.22 -15.74 28.46
N SER A 173 -3.64 -15.44 27.23
CA SER A 173 -4.26 -16.40 26.32
C SER A 173 -3.30 -17.55 25.97
N ASN A 174 -2.04 -17.24 25.66
CA ASN A 174 -1.00 -18.21 25.33
C ASN A 174 -0.68 -19.16 26.50
N ARG A 175 -0.87 -18.76 27.75
CA ARG A 175 -0.69 -19.66 28.90
C ARG A 175 -1.76 -20.75 28.97
N VAL A 176 -2.97 -20.44 28.52
CA VAL A 176 -4.11 -21.37 28.52
C VAL A 176 -4.08 -22.26 27.30
N ASN A 177 -3.78 -21.66 26.14
CA ASN A 177 -3.74 -22.33 24.87
C ASN A 177 -2.60 -21.72 24.05
N PRO A 178 -1.37 -22.23 24.12
CA PRO A 178 -0.27 -21.68 23.35
C PRO A 178 -0.50 -21.90 21.85
N PRO A 179 0.00 -20.99 20.98
CA PRO A 179 0.13 -21.29 19.56
C PRO A 179 1.07 -22.48 19.37
#